data_AF-A0A0B2RTQ2-F1
#
_entry.id   AF-A0A0B2RTQ2-F1
#
_cell.length_a   1.000
_cell.length_b   1.000
_cell.length_c   1.000
_cell.angle_alpha   90.00
_cell.angle_beta   90.00
_cell.angle_gamma   90.00
#
_symmetry.space_group_name_H-M   'P 1'
#
loop_
_entity.id
_entity.type
_entity.pdbx_description
1 polymer ?
#
loop_
_entity_poly.entity_id
_entity_poly.type
_entity_poly.pdbx_seq_one_letter_code
_entity_poly.pdbx_strand_id
1 'polypeptide(L)'
;MSFQRVLINKIATRDALSRRGVLRDDADRRYVLCSSEDETVKHILLDCRVAKKIWQQVCLWLDVPVVEGEDIQAHFMAFGKLIKGKKQKRVKHLIWMAVIWNIWLTRNKVIFKEEAAAIPVMISGIKDCAWAWFKARQGRICWVGWSDSYNCPMGCLLSL
;
A
#
# COMPACT_ATOMS: atom_id res chain seq x y z
N MET A 1 11.06 6.41 -4.43
CA MET A 1 10.01 7.43 -4.21
C MET A 1 9.96 7.74 -2.73
N SER A 2 10.31 8.97 -2.31
CA SER A 2 10.42 9.31 -0.89
C SER A 2 9.04 9.39 -0.24
N PHE A 3 8.83 8.75 0.93
CA PHE A 3 7.60 8.77 1.74
C PHE A 3 6.98 10.16 1.90
N GLN A 4 7.84 11.17 1.96
CA GLN A 4 7.48 12.58 2.07
C GLN A 4 6.59 13.06 0.91
N ARG A 5 6.69 12.49 -0.30
CA ARG A 5 5.83 12.86 -1.44
C ARG A 5 4.40 12.32 -1.30
N VAL A 6 4.22 11.17 -0.64
CA VAL A 6 2.91 10.58 -0.34
C VAL A 6 2.17 11.43 0.67
N LEU A 7 2.85 11.82 1.76
CA LEU A 7 2.25 12.65 2.82
C LEU A 7 1.93 14.09 2.36
N ILE A 8 2.62 14.62 1.35
CA ILE A 8 2.42 16.00 0.85
C ILE A 8 1.43 16.05 -0.34
N ASN A 9 0.61 15.01 -0.57
CA ASN A 9 -0.28 14.93 -1.74
C ASN A 9 0.45 15.12 -3.10
N LYS A 10 1.76 14.83 -3.14
CA LYS A 10 2.62 14.96 -4.33
C LYS A 10 2.88 13.61 -5.00
N ILE A 11 1.95 12.67 -4.84
CA ILE A 11 1.90 11.49 -5.73
C ILE A 11 1.63 12.01 -7.13
N ALA A 12 2.33 11.46 -8.14
CA ALA A 12 2.09 11.79 -9.53
C ALA A 12 0.72 11.25 -9.97
N THR A 13 -0.34 11.98 -9.61
CA THR A 13 -1.70 11.75 -10.10
C THR A 13 -1.76 12.00 -11.60
N ARG A 14 -2.77 11.48 -12.30
CA ARG A 14 -2.97 11.77 -13.73
C ARG A 14 -3.03 13.28 -13.97
N ASP A 15 -3.68 14.05 -13.09
CA ASP A 15 -3.68 15.52 -13.14
C ASP A 15 -2.29 16.15 -13.04
N ALA A 16 -1.43 15.61 -12.17
CA ALA A 16 -0.06 16.09 -12.03
C ALA A 16 0.82 15.71 -13.24
N LEU A 17 0.48 14.63 -13.94
CA LEU A 17 1.15 14.17 -15.15
C LEU A 17 0.64 14.90 -16.40
N SER A 18 -0.66 15.16 -16.51
CA SER A 18 -1.30 15.98 -17.55
C SER A 18 -0.79 17.42 -17.50
N ARG A 19 -0.74 18.04 -16.30
CA ARG A 19 -0.10 19.37 -16.11
C ARG A 19 1.39 19.43 -16.48
N ARG A 20 2.05 18.29 -16.65
CA ARG A 20 3.45 18.18 -17.10
C ARG A 20 3.57 17.77 -18.57
N GLY A 21 2.46 17.72 -19.30
CA GLY A 21 2.41 17.32 -20.71
C GLY A 21 2.70 15.82 -20.96
N VAL A 22 2.69 14.98 -19.92
CA VAL A 22 2.99 13.54 -20.02
C VAL A 22 1.77 12.73 -20.47
N LEU A 23 0.57 13.22 -20.17
CA LEU A 23 -0.69 12.63 -20.59
C LEU A 23 -1.42 13.63 -21.49
N ARG A 24 -2.06 13.14 -22.56
CA ARG A 24 -2.85 13.99 -23.45
C ARG A 24 -4.08 14.55 -22.71
N ASP A 25 -4.46 15.78 -23.02
CA ASP A 25 -5.46 16.60 -22.30
C ASP A 25 -6.91 16.07 -22.46
N ASP A 26 -7.12 15.15 -23.40
CA ASP A 26 -8.34 14.45 -23.77
C ASP A 26 -8.52 13.08 -23.07
N ALA A 27 -7.57 12.67 -22.24
CA ALA A 27 -7.55 11.33 -21.67
C ALA A 27 -8.35 11.23 -20.37
N ASP A 28 -9.37 10.37 -20.36
CA ASP A 28 -10.23 9.98 -19.23
C ASP A 28 -9.58 10.16 -17.84
N ARG A 29 -10.19 11.02 -17.00
CA ARG A 29 -9.70 11.37 -15.65
C ARG A 29 -10.00 10.30 -14.61
N ARG A 30 -10.80 9.30 -14.98
CA ARG A 30 -11.20 8.20 -14.09
C ARG A 30 -9.99 7.35 -13.72
N TYR A 31 -9.94 6.92 -12.47
CA TYR A 31 -8.84 6.11 -11.96
C TYR A 31 -8.77 4.76 -12.69
N VAL A 32 -7.59 4.42 -13.18
CA VAL A 32 -7.37 3.29 -14.10
C VAL A 32 -7.75 1.91 -13.54
N LEU A 33 -7.84 1.76 -12.22
CA LEU A 33 -8.19 0.47 -11.59
C LEU A 33 -9.69 0.27 -11.34
N CYS A 34 -10.46 1.34 -11.20
CA CYS A 34 -11.91 1.24 -10.93
C CYS A 34 -12.78 1.84 -12.03
N SER A 35 -12.24 2.72 -12.86
CA SER A 35 -12.93 3.45 -13.93
C SER A 35 -14.22 4.15 -13.47
N SER A 36 -14.34 4.47 -12.17
CA SER A 36 -15.59 4.95 -11.56
C SER A 36 -15.54 6.41 -11.13
N GLU A 37 -14.42 6.88 -10.61
CA GLU A 37 -14.26 8.23 -10.05
C GLU A 37 -12.94 8.85 -10.51
N ASP A 38 -12.88 10.18 -10.45
CA ASP A 38 -11.68 10.95 -10.74
C ASP A 38 -10.53 10.62 -9.80
N GLU A 39 -9.32 10.71 -10.34
CA GLU A 39 -8.12 10.27 -9.65
C GLU A 39 -7.64 11.25 -8.58
N THR A 40 -8.18 11.15 -7.36
CA THR A 40 -7.65 11.85 -6.17
C THR A 40 -6.73 10.94 -5.34
N VAL A 41 -5.81 11.52 -4.58
CA VAL A 41 -4.89 10.73 -3.73
C VAL A 41 -5.66 9.87 -2.73
N LYS A 42 -6.73 10.41 -2.14
CA LYS A 42 -7.63 9.68 -1.24
C LYS A 42 -8.35 8.55 -1.98
N HIS A 43 -8.88 8.81 -3.18
CA HIS A 43 -9.53 7.77 -3.98
C HIS A 43 -8.57 6.63 -4.34
N ILE A 44 -7.38 6.94 -4.88
CA ILE A 44 -6.37 5.95 -5.26
C ILE A 44 -6.01 5.03 -4.08
N LEU A 45 -5.81 5.62 -2.89
CA LEU A 45 -5.22 4.92 -1.76
C LEU A 45 -6.23 4.32 -0.78
N LEU A 46 -7.44 4.91 -0.66
CA LEU A 46 -8.41 4.56 0.37
C LEU A 46 -9.81 4.25 -0.22
N ASP A 47 -10.39 5.16 -1.03
CA ASP A 47 -11.82 5.05 -1.36
C ASP A 47 -12.14 4.11 -2.53
N CYS A 48 -11.17 3.92 -3.45
CA CYS A 48 -11.32 3.03 -4.59
C CYS A 48 -11.68 1.61 -4.14
N ARG A 49 -12.63 0.96 -4.83
CA ARG A 49 -13.02 -0.44 -4.57
C ARG A 49 -11.83 -1.41 -4.47
N VAL A 50 -10.81 -1.19 -5.30
CA VAL A 50 -9.58 -2.01 -5.30
C VAL A 50 -8.76 -1.72 -4.05
N ALA A 51 -8.59 -0.45 -3.69
CA ALA A 51 -7.89 -0.05 -2.47
C ALA A 51 -8.59 -0.57 -1.21
N LYS A 52 -9.92 -0.42 -1.10
CA LYS A 52 -10.73 -0.97 0.00
C LYS A 52 -10.52 -2.48 0.13
N LYS A 53 -10.58 -3.22 -0.98
CA LYS A 53 -10.37 -4.68 -0.96
C LYS A 53 -8.95 -5.05 -0.53
N ILE A 54 -7.94 -4.29 -0.94
CA ILE A 54 -6.56 -4.48 -0.48
C ILE A 54 -6.45 -4.26 1.02
N TRP A 55 -6.98 -3.16 1.56
CA TRP A 55 -6.96 -2.89 2.99
C TRP A 55 -7.68 -3.97 3.80
N GLN A 56 -8.82 -4.46 3.31
CA GLN A 56 -9.54 -5.59 3.93
C GLN A 56 -8.66 -6.85 3.99
N GLN A 57 -8.00 -7.23 2.89
CA GLN A 57 -7.13 -8.41 2.85
C GLN A 57 -5.87 -8.25 3.70
N VAL A 58 -5.31 -7.03 3.79
CA VAL A 58 -4.17 -6.73 4.66
C VAL A 58 -4.56 -6.79 6.13
N CYS A 59 -5.72 -6.25 6.51
CA CYS A 59 -6.21 -6.33 7.88
C CYS A 59 -6.52 -7.77 8.27
N LEU A 60 -7.11 -8.57 7.36
CA LEU A 60 -7.31 -10.01 7.55
C LEU A 60 -5.98 -10.75 7.73
N TRP A 61 -4.98 -10.46 6.89
CA TRP A 61 -3.64 -11.06 7.01
C TRP A 61 -2.98 -10.76 8.36
N LEU A 62 -3.24 -9.58 8.93
CA LEU A 62 -2.69 -9.14 10.21
C LEU A 62 -3.54 -9.52 11.42
N ASP A 63 -4.71 -10.13 11.19
CA ASP A 63 -5.71 -10.43 12.22
C ASP A 63 -6.11 -9.18 13.04
N VAL A 64 -6.43 -8.08 12.34
CA VAL A 64 -6.89 -6.82 12.93
C VAL A 64 -8.17 -6.33 12.24
N PRO A 65 -9.00 -5.52 12.92
CA PRO A 65 -10.16 -4.92 12.28
C PRO A 65 -9.77 -3.95 11.17
N VAL A 66 -10.61 -3.85 10.15
CA VAL A 66 -10.44 -2.87 9.07
C VAL A 66 -10.58 -1.47 9.65
N VAL A 67 -9.72 -0.55 9.21
CA VAL A 67 -9.78 0.85 9.59
C VAL A 67 -10.20 1.70 8.41
N GLU A 68 -10.96 2.74 8.72
CA GLU A 68 -11.28 3.82 7.80
C GLU A 68 -10.58 5.10 8.26
N GLY A 69 -10.48 6.07 7.37
CA GLY A 69 -9.94 7.39 7.69
C GLY A 69 -10.51 8.43 6.74
N GLU A 70 -10.82 9.60 7.29
CA GLU A 70 -11.33 10.74 6.51
C GLU A 70 -10.30 11.22 5.48
N ASP A 71 -9.01 11.02 5.77
CA ASP A 71 -7.88 11.24 4.89
C ASP A 71 -6.77 10.20 5.14
N ILE A 72 -5.68 10.33 4.37
CA ILE A 72 -4.52 9.44 4.43
C ILE A 72 -3.82 9.49 5.80
N GLN A 73 -3.78 10.68 6.43
CA GLN A 73 -3.10 10.88 7.70
C GLN A 73 -3.92 10.25 8.84
N ALA A 74 -5.23 10.45 8.85
CA ALA A 74 -6.18 9.82 9.76
C ALA A 74 -6.12 8.29 9.62
N HIS A 75 -6.12 7.77 8.39
CA HIS A 75 -6.00 6.34 8.16
C HIS A 75 -4.65 5.79 8.63
N PHE A 76 -3.54 6.49 8.37
CA PHE A 76 -2.21 6.10 8.87
C PHE A 76 -2.18 6.00 10.40
N MET A 77 -2.74 7.01 11.08
CA MET A 77 -2.84 7.04 12.53
C MET A 77 -3.74 5.92 13.08
N ALA A 78 -4.91 5.69 12.46
CA ALA A 78 -5.85 4.64 12.85
C ALA A 78 -5.22 3.25 12.69
N PHE A 79 -4.64 2.96 11.53
CA PHE A 79 -3.92 1.71 11.26
C PHE A 79 -2.78 1.50 12.26
N GLY A 80 -2.03 2.56 12.57
CA GLY A 80 -0.98 2.55 13.58
C GLY A 80 -1.49 2.18 14.97
N LYS A 81 -2.76 2.39 15.33
CA LYS A 81 -3.30 2.06 16.66
C LYS A 81 -3.72 0.59 16.79
N LEU A 82 -3.92 -0.12 15.68
CA LEU A 82 -4.38 -1.51 15.66
C LEU A 82 -3.38 -2.49 16.27
N ILE A 83 -2.09 -2.28 15.97
CA ILE A 83 -1.02 -3.19 16.42
C ILE A 83 -0.32 -2.58 17.64
N LYS A 84 -0.56 -3.21 18.79
CA LYS A 84 0.00 -2.83 20.10
C LYS A 84 1.32 -3.58 20.35
N GLY A 85 2.31 -2.87 20.91
CA GLY A 85 3.62 -3.43 21.27
C GLY A 85 4.82 -2.66 20.70
N LYS A 86 5.89 -2.53 21.49
CA LYS A 86 7.06 -1.67 21.17
C LYS A 86 7.82 -2.17 19.93
N LYS A 87 7.96 -3.49 19.78
CA LYS A 87 8.67 -4.13 18.66
C LYS A 87 7.84 -4.11 17.37
N GLN A 88 6.54 -4.25 17.52
CA GLN A 88 5.54 -4.23 16.44
C GLN A 88 5.26 -2.81 15.92
N LYS A 89 5.55 -1.77 16.72
CA LYS A 89 5.37 -0.36 16.35
C LYS A 89 6.10 0.03 15.06
N ARG A 90 7.24 -0.59 14.76
CA ARG A 90 8.03 -0.28 13.56
C ARG A 90 7.50 -1.00 12.33
N VAL A 91 6.95 -2.20 12.50
CA VAL A 91 6.53 -3.02 11.36
C VAL A 91 5.16 -2.63 10.85
N LYS A 92 4.23 -2.22 11.72
CA LYS A 92 2.92 -1.73 11.26
C LYS A 92 3.02 -0.57 10.25
N HIS A 93 3.90 0.40 10.51
CA HIS A 93 4.10 1.50 9.56
C HIS A 93 4.77 1.03 8.27
N LEU A 94 5.66 0.03 8.36
CA LEU A 94 6.32 -0.55 7.21
C LEU A 94 5.32 -1.30 6.31
N ILE A 95 4.39 -2.06 6.90
CA ILE A 95 3.32 -2.73 6.16
C ILE A 95 2.40 -1.71 5.51
N TRP A 96 1.96 -0.69 6.25
CA TRP A 96 1.16 0.40 5.70
C TRP A 96 1.85 1.04 4.48
N MET A 97 3.16 1.27 4.58
CA MET A 97 3.97 1.78 3.49
C MET A 97 4.07 0.84 2.28
N ALA A 98 4.17 -0.47 2.54
CA ALA A 98 4.22 -1.49 1.49
C ALA A 98 2.90 -1.53 0.70
N VAL A 99 1.76 -1.30 1.36
CA VAL A 99 0.44 -1.16 0.72
C VAL A 99 0.43 0.01 -0.26
N ILE A 100 0.77 1.21 0.22
CA ILE A 100 0.79 2.42 -0.62
C ILE A 100 1.73 2.23 -1.81
N TRP A 101 2.92 1.66 -1.57
CA TRP A 101 3.90 1.40 -2.61
C TRP A 101 3.38 0.47 -3.70
N ASN A 102 2.74 -0.64 -3.33
CA ASN A 102 2.22 -1.61 -4.30
C ASN A 102 0.98 -1.11 -5.06
N ILE A 103 0.10 -0.34 -4.41
CA ILE A 103 -1.00 0.35 -5.11
C ILE A 103 -0.42 1.28 -6.19
N TRP A 104 0.56 2.10 -5.82
CA TRP A 104 1.21 3.01 -6.76
C TRP A 104 1.98 2.28 -7.88
N LEU A 105 2.71 1.22 -7.55
CA LEU A 105 3.46 0.41 -8.51
C LEU A 105 2.52 -0.24 -9.53
N THR A 106 1.41 -0.80 -9.06
CA THR A 106 0.40 -1.43 -9.91
C THR A 106 -0.25 -0.40 -10.83
N ARG A 107 -0.64 0.77 -10.29
CA ARG A 107 -1.16 1.87 -11.11
C ARG A 107 -0.20 2.23 -12.25
N ASN A 108 1.10 2.37 -11.97
CA ASN A 108 2.08 2.68 -13.00
C ASN A 108 2.22 1.56 -14.03
N LYS A 109 2.19 0.29 -13.62
CA LYS A 109 2.22 -0.85 -14.55
C LYS A 109 1.03 -0.83 -15.48
N VAL A 110 -0.16 -0.53 -14.98
CA VAL A 110 -1.36 -0.42 -15.81
C VAL A 110 -1.24 0.75 -16.80
N ILE A 111 -0.75 1.91 -16.35
CA ILE A 111 -0.64 3.11 -17.21
C ILE A 111 0.46 2.98 -18.27
N PHE A 112 1.63 2.44 -17.92
CA PHE A 112 2.82 2.47 -18.78
C PHE A 112 3.16 1.14 -19.44
N LYS A 113 2.54 0.03 -19.00
CA LYS A 113 2.83 -1.32 -19.50
C LYS A 113 1.59 -2.12 -19.88
N GLU A 114 0.39 -1.54 -19.73
CA GLU A 114 -0.89 -2.20 -20.05
C GLU A 114 -1.08 -3.55 -19.32
N GLU A 115 -0.41 -3.73 -18.18
CA GLU A 115 -0.54 -4.93 -17.36
C GLU A 115 -1.88 -4.92 -16.61
N ALA A 116 -2.54 -6.07 -16.49
CA ALA A 116 -3.76 -6.21 -15.70
C ALA A 116 -3.47 -6.14 -14.19
N ALA A 117 -4.32 -5.43 -13.44
CA ALA A 117 -4.25 -5.40 -11.98
C ALA A 117 -5.08 -6.53 -11.37
N ALA A 118 -4.40 -7.51 -10.76
CA ALA A 118 -5.05 -8.59 -10.02
C ALA A 118 -4.80 -8.44 -8.52
N ILE A 119 -5.88 -8.36 -7.74
CA ILE A 119 -5.80 -8.19 -6.27
C ILE A 119 -4.91 -9.26 -5.60
N PRO A 120 -5.00 -10.56 -5.94
CA PRO A 120 -4.11 -11.56 -5.34
C PRO A 120 -2.62 -11.28 -5.57
N VAL A 121 -2.25 -10.81 -6.77
CA VAL A 121 -0.88 -10.44 -7.13
C VAL A 121 -0.42 -9.23 -6.34
N MET A 122 -1.30 -8.22 -6.18
CA MET A 122 -1.00 -7.04 -5.35
C MET A 122 -0.78 -7.41 -3.89
N ILE A 123 -1.59 -8.32 -3.34
CA ILE A 123 -1.44 -8.80 -1.96
C ILE A 123 -0.11 -9.56 -1.77
N SER A 124 0.25 -10.45 -2.71
CA SER A 124 1.57 -11.11 -2.68
C SER A 124 2.69 -10.08 -2.69
N GLY A 125 2.65 -9.11 -3.62
CA GLY A 125 3.64 -8.04 -3.72
C GLY A 125 3.74 -7.17 -2.46
N ILE A 126 2.63 -6.95 -1.75
CA ILE A 126 2.62 -6.25 -0.46
C ILE A 126 3.37 -7.06 0.60
N LYS A 127 3.06 -8.36 0.72
CA LYS A 127 3.74 -9.25 1.68
C LYS A 127 5.24 -9.34 1.38
N ASP A 128 5.60 -9.52 0.12
CA ASP A 128 7.00 -9.57 -0.34
C ASP A 128 7.76 -8.29 -0.04
N CYS A 129 7.14 -7.15 -0.37
CA CYS A 129 7.72 -5.83 -0.13
C CYS A 129 7.90 -5.57 1.37
N ALA A 130 6.88 -5.89 2.19
CA ALA A 130 6.96 -5.74 3.63
C ALA A 130 8.07 -6.62 4.23
N TRP A 131 8.18 -7.87 3.78
CA TRP A 131 9.24 -8.78 4.23
C TRP A 131 10.64 -8.32 3.81
N ALA A 132 10.82 -7.92 2.55
CA ALA A 132 12.09 -7.44 2.04
C ALA A 132 12.57 -6.21 2.82
N TRP A 133 11.68 -5.24 3.06
CA TRP A 133 11.99 -4.04 3.82
C TRP A 133 12.26 -4.33 5.29
N PHE A 134 11.56 -5.30 5.87
CA PHE A 134 11.81 -5.75 7.23
C PHE A 134 13.20 -6.37 7.38
N LYS A 135 13.59 -7.31 6.50
CA LYS A 135 14.93 -7.92 6.49
C LYS A 135 16.03 -6.89 6.29
N ALA A 136 15.84 -5.97 5.35
CA ALA A 136 16.80 -4.89 5.09
C ALA A 136 17.01 -4.00 6.33
N ARG A 137 15.98 -3.83 7.17
CA ARG A 137 16.04 -3.01 8.38
C ARG A 137 16.58 -3.73 9.61
N GLN A 138 16.42 -5.05 9.70
CA GLN A 138 16.96 -5.84 10.82
C GLN A 138 18.45 -6.18 10.67
N GLY A 139 18.97 -6.20 9.44
CA GLY A 139 20.36 -6.56 9.18
C GLY A 139 20.59 -8.07 9.32
N ARG A 140 20.65 -8.77 8.18
CA ARG A 140 21.12 -10.16 7.92
C ARG A 140 20.66 -11.32 8.83
N ILE A 141 20.04 -11.14 9.98
CA ILE A 141 19.69 -12.22 10.91
C ILE A 141 18.17 -12.21 11.13
N CYS A 142 17.47 -12.96 10.28
CA CYS A 142 16.12 -13.42 10.56
C CYS A 142 16.14 -14.93 10.35
N TRP A 143 16.04 -15.69 11.45
CA TRP A 143 16.00 -17.15 11.43
C TRP A 143 14.64 -17.71 11.01
N VAL A 144 13.66 -16.83 10.77
CA VAL A 144 12.30 -17.21 10.42
C VAL A 144 12.17 -17.28 8.90
N GLY A 145 11.75 -18.45 8.40
CA GLY A 145 11.62 -18.70 6.97
C GLY A 145 10.54 -17.81 6.33
N TRP A 146 10.67 -17.52 5.03
CA TRP A 146 9.67 -16.74 4.28
C TRP A 146 8.27 -17.34 4.41
N SER A 147 8.16 -18.67 4.45
CA SER A 147 6.90 -19.43 4.64
C SER A 147 6.17 -19.12 5.95
N ASP A 148 6.89 -18.94 7.05
CA ASP A 148 6.30 -18.66 8.35
C ASP A 148 5.78 -17.21 8.42
N SER A 149 6.49 -16.28 7.78
CA SER A 149 6.09 -14.86 7.69
C SER A 149 4.94 -14.60 6.72
N TYR A 150 4.83 -15.43 5.67
CA TYR A 150 3.81 -15.32 4.64
C TYR A 150 2.42 -15.73 5.17
N ASN A 151 2.41 -16.74 6.05
CA ASN A 151 1.20 -17.33 6.64
C ASN A 151 0.86 -16.77 8.03
N CYS A 152 1.83 -16.31 8.82
CA CYS A 152 1.59 -15.74 10.14
C CYS A 152 2.50 -14.51 10.39
N PRO A 153 2.12 -13.32 9.90
CA PRO A 153 2.92 -12.12 10.10
C PRO A 153 3.05 -11.81 11.58
N MET A 154 1.98 -11.99 12.37
CA MET A 154 2.00 -11.75 13.81
C MET A 154 2.96 -12.71 14.54
N GLY A 155 3.02 -13.99 14.19
CA GLY A 155 3.97 -14.94 14.79
C GLY A 155 5.44 -14.54 14.58
N CYS A 156 5.79 -14.09 13.37
CA CYS A 156 7.13 -13.58 13.03
C CYS A 156 7.42 -12.18 13.61
N LEU A 157 6.36 -11.40 13.88
CA LEU A 157 6.42 -10.09 14.52
C LEU A 157 6.43 -10.14 16.05
N LEU A 158 5.99 -11.26 16.63
CA LEU A 158 5.97 -11.55 18.06
C LEU A 158 7.23 -12.31 18.51
N SER A 159 7.89 -13.04 17.60
CA SER A 159 9.20 -13.66 17.85
C SER A 159 10.37 -12.66 17.85
N LEU A 160 10.09 -11.38 17.57
CA LEU A 160 11.03 -10.28 17.70
C LEU A 160 11.22 -9.85 19.14
#